data_AF-A0A932LJ84-F1
#
_entry.id   AF-A0A932LJ84-F1
#
_cell.length_a   1.000
_cell.length_b   1.000
_cell.length_c   1.000
_cell.angle_alpha   90.00
_cell.angle_beta   90.00
_cell.angle_gamma   90.00
#
_symmetry.space_group_name_H-M   'P 1'
#
loop_
_entity.id
_entity.type
_entity.pdbx_description
1 polymer ?
#
loop_
_entity_poly.entity_id
_entity_poly.type
_entity_poly.pdbx_seq_one_letter_code
_entity_poly.pdbx_strand_id
1 'polypeptide(L)'
;MDVTRMNWMLVCVPLALVLDWLRAPPWIVFLASAASIVPLASLMERATESLAHVLGPNVGGLLSASLGNAPEMIIAISALLKGLDEIVKASIAGSILGNLLFNLTHDGESHWMEGVMLVAIYGIFAIGLFFL
;
A
#
# COMPACT_ATOMS: atom_id res chain seq x y z
N MET A 1 5.32 -8.12 -12.84
CA MET A 1 4.43 -9.30 -12.69
C MET A 1 3.42 -9.27 -13.83
N ASP A 2 3.37 -10.33 -14.65
CA ASP A 2 2.44 -10.40 -15.79
C ASP A 2 0.97 -10.38 -15.32
N VAL A 3 0.16 -9.55 -15.96
CA VAL A 3 -1.25 -9.22 -15.64
C VAL A 3 -2.13 -10.47 -15.48
N THR A 4 -1.82 -11.52 -16.21
CA THR A 4 -2.54 -12.81 -16.16
C THR A 4 -2.39 -13.54 -14.83
N ARG A 5 -1.30 -13.33 -14.08
CA ARG A 5 -1.09 -14.00 -12.78
C ARG A 5 -1.82 -13.29 -11.64
N MET A 6 -1.93 -11.96 -11.69
CA MET A 6 -2.58 -11.15 -10.65
C MET A 6 -4.12 -11.26 -10.70
N ASN A 7 -4.70 -11.46 -11.89
CA ASN A 7 -6.15 -11.62 -12.05
C ASN A 7 -6.72 -12.82 -11.27
N TRP A 8 -5.91 -13.84 -10.99
CA TRP A 8 -6.34 -14.96 -10.14
C TRP A 8 -6.66 -14.53 -8.71
N MET A 9 -5.97 -13.52 -8.19
CA MET A 9 -6.24 -12.98 -6.85
C MET A 9 -7.52 -12.15 -6.81
N LEU A 10 -8.09 -11.73 -7.95
CA LEU A 10 -9.39 -11.06 -7.97
C LEU A 10 -10.53 -11.97 -7.49
N VAL A 11 -10.35 -13.30 -7.55
CA VAL A 11 -11.29 -14.26 -6.97
C VAL A 11 -11.40 -14.11 -5.45
N CYS A 12 -10.36 -13.56 -4.79
CA CYS A 12 -10.42 -13.25 -3.37
C CYS A 12 -11.51 -12.22 -3.04
N VAL A 13 -11.88 -11.34 -3.97
CA VAL A 13 -12.89 -10.29 -3.75
C VAL A 13 -14.29 -10.88 -3.49
N PRO A 14 -14.89 -11.66 -4.42
CA PRO A 14 -16.16 -12.30 -4.13
C PRO A 14 -16.04 -13.32 -2.99
N LEU A 15 -14.88 -13.97 -2.83
CA LEU A 15 -14.65 -14.90 -1.72
C LEU A 15 -14.73 -14.18 -0.36
N ALA A 16 -14.10 -13.02 -0.20
CA ALA A 16 -14.13 -12.23 1.03
C ALA A 16 -15.57 -11.79 1.36
N LEU A 17 -16.34 -11.36 0.36
CA LEU A 17 -17.75 -10.99 0.51
C LEU A 17 -18.61 -12.19 0.93
N VAL A 18 -18.42 -13.35 0.31
CA VAL A 18 -19.15 -14.58 0.67
C VAL A 18 -18.79 -15.04 2.08
N LEU A 19 -17.51 -14.99 2.46
CA LEU A 19 -17.06 -15.34 3.81
C LEU A 19 -17.66 -14.41 4.87
N ASP A 20 -17.72 -13.11 4.61
CA ASP A 20 -18.38 -12.14 5.50
C ASP A 20 -19.89 -12.41 5.58
N TRP A 21 -20.54 -12.68 4.45
CA TRP A 21 -21.97 -12.99 4.39
C TRP A 21 -22.33 -14.26 5.17
N LEU A 22 -21.45 -15.27 5.12
CA LEU A 22 -21.58 -16.51 5.90
C LEU A 22 -21.16 -16.35 7.37
N ARG A 23 -20.76 -15.15 7.81
CA ARG A 23 -20.24 -14.86 9.16
C ARG A 23 -19.08 -15.79 9.55
N ALA A 24 -18.16 -16.00 8.61
CA ALA A 24 -16.93 -16.75 8.86
C ALA A 24 -16.09 -16.08 9.98
N PRO A 25 -15.16 -16.81 10.60
CA PRO A 25 -14.28 -16.26 11.62
C PRO A 25 -13.59 -14.96 11.16
N PRO A 26 -13.53 -13.92 12.01
CA PRO A 26 -13.04 -12.59 11.62
C PRO A 26 -11.64 -12.59 11.00
N TRP A 27 -10.75 -13.46 11.49
CA TRP A 27 -9.39 -13.57 10.98
C TRP A 27 -9.33 -14.14 9.54
N ILE A 28 -10.27 -14.99 9.14
CA ILE A 28 -10.36 -15.53 7.78
C ILE A 28 -10.86 -14.45 6.83
N VAL A 29 -11.90 -13.72 7.24
CA VAL A 29 -12.45 -12.59 6.47
C VAL A 29 -11.38 -11.51 6.29
N PHE A 30 -10.61 -11.21 7.35
CA PHE A 30 -9.50 -10.28 7.29
C PHE A 30 -8.44 -10.71 6.26
N LEU A 31 -7.97 -11.97 6.30
CA LEU A 31 -6.97 -12.46 5.35
C LEU A 31 -7.47 -12.47 3.91
N ALA A 32 -8.72 -12.88 3.69
CA ALA A 32 -9.33 -12.86 2.36
C ALA A 32 -9.47 -11.42 1.83
N SER A 33 -9.83 -10.47 2.70
CA SER A 33 -9.95 -9.05 2.36
C SER A 33 -8.57 -8.44 2.07
N ALA A 34 -7.57 -8.73 2.89
CA ALA A 34 -6.19 -8.28 2.68
C ALA A 34 -5.61 -8.80 1.35
N ALA A 35 -5.81 -10.08 1.05
CA ALA A 35 -5.38 -10.68 -0.22
C ALA A 35 -6.09 -10.06 -1.43
N SER A 36 -7.34 -9.63 -1.26
CA SER A 36 -8.12 -8.94 -2.31
C SER A 36 -7.62 -7.53 -2.61
N ILE A 37 -7.04 -6.84 -1.63
CA ILE A 37 -6.52 -5.47 -1.82
C ILE A 37 -5.36 -5.46 -2.81
N VAL A 38 -4.50 -6.48 -2.81
CA VAL A 38 -3.31 -6.56 -3.69
C VAL A 38 -3.66 -6.37 -5.19
N PRO A 39 -4.56 -7.17 -5.79
CA PRO A 39 -4.92 -6.98 -7.19
C PRO A 39 -5.69 -5.66 -7.41
N LEU A 40 -6.56 -5.24 -6.47
CA LEU A 40 -7.31 -3.98 -6.60
C LEU A 40 -6.39 -2.76 -6.63
N ALA A 41 -5.44 -2.68 -5.70
CA ALA A 41 -4.46 -1.60 -5.64
C ALA A 41 -3.66 -1.53 -6.95
N SER A 42 -3.20 -2.68 -7.44
CA SER A 42 -2.45 -2.75 -8.71
C SER A 42 -3.27 -2.36 -9.95
N LEU A 43 -4.59 -2.60 -9.95
CA LEU A 43 -5.48 -2.15 -11.02
C LEU A 43 -5.68 -0.62 -10.96
N MET A 44 -5.84 -0.09 -9.75
CA MET A 44 -6.05 1.33 -9.52
C MET A 44 -4.80 2.15 -9.88
N GLU A 45 -3.61 1.66 -9.54
CA GLU A 45 -2.33 2.25 -9.93
C GLU A 45 -2.20 2.33 -11.46
N ARG A 46 -2.40 1.22 -12.17
CA ARG A 46 -2.35 1.17 -13.65
C ARG A 46 -3.39 2.06 -14.32
N ALA A 47 -4.60 2.10 -13.76
CA ALA A 47 -5.65 3.00 -14.26
C ALA A 47 -5.24 4.47 -14.08
N THR A 48 -4.61 4.79 -12.95
CA THR A 48 -4.07 6.12 -12.66
C THR A 48 -2.94 6.48 -13.62
N GLU A 49 -1.98 5.57 -13.84
CA GLU A 49 -0.85 5.77 -14.75
C GLU A 49 -1.32 5.96 -16.20
N SER A 50 -2.27 5.13 -16.65
CA SER A 50 -2.87 5.24 -17.98
C SER A 50 -3.59 6.59 -18.16
N LEU A 51 -4.31 7.04 -17.14
CA LEU A 51 -4.99 8.34 -17.16
C LEU A 51 -3.98 9.49 -17.11
N ALA A 52 -2.94 9.38 -16.29
CA ALA A 52 -1.86 10.35 -16.18
C ALA A 52 -1.11 10.53 -17.51
N HIS A 53 -0.88 9.46 -18.26
CA HIS A 53 -0.30 9.51 -19.59
C HIS A 53 -1.13 10.34 -20.58
N VAL A 54 -2.46 10.28 -20.50
CA VAL A 54 -3.36 11.05 -21.38
C VAL A 54 -3.45 12.51 -20.97
N LEU A 55 -3.31 12.82 -19.67
CA LEU A 55 -3.43 14.19 -19.12
C LEU A 55 -2.15 15.03 -19.25
N GLY A 56 -1.05 14.44 -19.70
CA GLY A 56 0.24 15.10 -19.86
C GLY A 56 1.01 15.29 -18.54
N PRO A 57 2.27 15.77 -18.60
CA PRO A 57 3.23 15.63 -17.48
C PRO A 57 2.80 16.33 -16.18
N ASN A 58 2.27 17.55 -16.27
CA ASN A 58 1.95 18.35 -15.09
C ASN A 58 0.73 17.80 -14.33
N VAL A 59 -0.37 17.54 -15.04
CA VAL A 59 -1.61 17.05 -14.43
C VAL A 59 -1.51 15.56 -14.12
N GLY A 60 -0.86 14.79 -14.99
CA GLY A 60 -0.60 13.37 -14.77
C GLY A 60 0.28 13.13 -13.55
N GLY A 61 1.32 13.95 -13.32
CA GLY A 61 2.15 13.85 -12.11
C GLY A 61 1.35 14.07 -10.82
N LEU A 62 0.47 15.08 -10.80
CA LEU A 62 -0.42 15.33 -9.65
C LEU A 62 -1.43 14.18 -9.44
N LEU A 63 -1.95 13.62 -10.52
CA LEU A 63 -2.87 12.48 -10.46
C LEU A 63 -2.18 11.24 -9.91
N SER A 64 -1.00 10.89 -10.40
CA SER A 64 -0.22 9.75 -9.90
C SER A 64 0.18 9.92 -8.43
N ALA A 65 0.56 11.13 -8.02
CA ALA A 65 0.89 11.41 -6.62
C ALA A 65 -0.31 11.27 -5.67
N SER A 66 -1.52 11.59 -6.15
CA SER A 66 -2.74 11.55 -5.33
C SER A 66 -3.45 10.19 -5.37
N LEU A 67 -3.67 9.64 -6.57
CA LEU A 67 -4.41 8.39 -6.78
C LEU A 67 -3.53 7.15 -6.79
N GLY A 68 -2.22 7.28 -7.11
CA GLY A 68 -1.29 6.15 -7.05
C GLY A 68 -1.19 5.55 -5.66
N ASN A 69 -1.32 6.39 -4.62
CA ASN A 69 -1.35 5.95 -3.22
C ASN A 69 -2.75 5.94 -2.59
N ALA A 70 -3.81 6.13 -3.38
CA ALA A 70 -5.15 6.24 -2.81
C ALA A 70 -5.70 4.94 -2.18
N PRO A 71 -5.32 3.70 -2.56
CA PRO A 71 -5.74 2.51 -1.81
C PRO A 71 -5.32 2.57 -0.34
N GLU A 72 -4.08 2.99 -0.07
CA GLU A 72 -3.54 3.15 1.28
C GLU A 72 -4.27 4.26 2.04
N MET A 73 -4.51 5.39 1.37
CA MET A 73 -5.25 6.52 1.94
C MET A 73 -6.69 6.11 2.32
N ILE A 74 -7.37 5.33 1.48
CA ILE A 74 -8.73 4.84 1.74
C ILE A 74 -8.76 3.94 2.99
N ILE A 75 -7.78 3.03 3.12
CA ILE A 75 -7.67 2.14 4.29
C ILE A 75 -7.37 2.94 5.55
N ALA A 76 -6.42 3.88 5.49
CA ALA A 76 -6.06 4.74 6.61
C ALA A 76 -7.25 5.59 7.08
N ILE A 77 -7.98 6.23 6.16
CA ILE A 77 -9.18 7.01 6.49
C ILE A 77 -10.26 6.10 7.08
N SER A 78 -10.51 4.93 6.51
CA SER A 78 -11.50 3.98 7.05
C SER A 78 -11.16 3.53 8.47
N ALA A 79 -9.87 3.32 8.76
CA ALA A 79 -9.40 2.96 10.09
C ALA A 79 -9.50 4.13 11.08
N LEU A 80 -9.13 5.35 10.67
CA LEU A 80 -9.29 6.57 11.49
C LEU A 80 -10.76 6.82 11.87
N LEU A 81 -11.68 6.65 10.91
CA LEU A 81 -13.12 6.80 11.17
C LEU A 81 -13.65 5.78 12.18
N LYS A 82 -12.92 4.67 12.42
CA LYS A 82 -13.24 3.67 13.44
C LYS A 82 -12.46 3.87 14.75
N GLY A 83 -11.72 4.98 14.90
CA GLY A 83 -10.89 5.26 16.08
C GLY A 83 -9.66 4.38 16.20
N LEU A 84 -9.16 3.81 15.10
CA LEU A 84 -8.01 2.92 15.07
C LEU A 84 -6.70 3.70 14.83
N ASP A 85 -6.44 4.72 15.65
CA ASP A 85 -5.33 5.66 15.45
C ASP A 85 -3.96 4.97 15.46
N GLU A 86 -3.77 3.99 16.33
CA GLU A 86 -2.53 3.21 16.41
C GLU A 86 -2.27 2.40 15.14
N ILE A 87 -3.32 1.80 14.55
CA ILE A 87 -3.21 1.03 13.31
C ILE A 87 -2.82 1.95 12.16
N VAL A 88 -3.37 3.16 12.11
CA VAL A 88 -3.06 4.14 11.06
C VAL A 88 -1.62 4.62 11.17
N LYS A 89 -1.17 4.97 12.38
CA LYS A 89 0.23 5.34 12.63
C LYS A 89 1.19 4.21 12.24
N ALA A 90 0.89 2.99 12.66
CA ALA A 90 1.68 1.81 12.32
C ALA A 90 1.70 1.54 10.81
N SER A 91 0.56 1.68 10.13
CA SER A 91 0.45 1.47 8.67
C SER A 91 1.24 2.51 7.87
N ILE A 92 1.21 3.79 8.27
CA ILE A 92 1.98 4.85 7.60
C ILE A 92 3.49 4.62 7.79
N ALA A 93 3.91 4.33 9.02
CA ALA A 93 5.31 3.98 9.30
C ALA A 93 5.75 2.75 8.49
N GLY A 94 4.90 1.72 8.43
CA GLY A 94 5.13 0.52 7.64
C GLY A 94 5.25 0.78 6.14
N SER A 95 4.39 1.62 5.55
CA SER A 95 4.45 1.99 4.12
C SER A 95 5.74 2.75 3.80
N ILE A 96 6.14 3.71 4.64
CA ILE A 96 7.39 4.46 4.46
C ILE A 96 8.60 3.51 4.56
N LEU A 97 8.66 2.68 5.60
CA LEU A 97 9.74 1.70 5.77
C LEU A 97 9.77 0.68 4.63
N GLY A 98 8.62 0.19 4.19
CA GLY A 98 8.49 -0.76 3.08
C GLY A 98 9.03 -0.19 1.78
N ASN A 99 8.63 1.03 1.41
CA ASN A 99 9.11 1.71 0.21
C ASN A 99 10.62 1.98 0.27
N LEU A 100 11.14 2.40 1.42
CA LEU A 100 12.58 2.62 1.60
C LEU A 100 13.36 1.31 1.46
N LEU A 101 12.93 0.25 2.15
CA LEU A 101 13.62 -1.05 2.09
C LEU A 101 13.55 -1.69 0.70
N PHE A 102 12.41 -1.58 0.02
CA PHE A 102 12.24 -2.08 -1.34
C PHE A 102 13.22 -1.39 -2.30
N ASN A 103 13.34 -0.06 -2.22
CA ASN A 103 14.26 0.69 -3.07
C ASN A 103 15.74 0.34 -2.80
N LEU A 104 16.12 0.11 -1.53
CA LEU A 104 17.49 -0.35 -1.19
C LEU A 104 17.81 -1.75 -1.73
N THR A 105 16.81 -2.62 -1.81
CA THR A 105 17.01 -4.02 -2.18
C THR A 105 16.83 -4.27 -3.67
N HIS A 106 16.15 -3.36 -4.39
CA HIS A 106 15.85 -3.53 -5.81
C HIS A 106 17.06 -3.29 -6.71
N ASP A 107 17.90 -2.29 -6.43
CA ASP A 107 18.92 -1.86 -7.40
C ASP A 107 20.30 -2.51 -7.17
N GLY A 108 20.60 -3.02 -5.96
CA GLY A 108 21.83 -3.76 -5.66
C GLY A 108 23.15 -2.97 -5.80
N GLU A 109 23.06 -1.69 -6.16
CA GLU A 109 24.16 -0.76 -6.41
C GLU A 109 24.26 0.25 -5.27
N SER A 110 25.40 0.29 -4.56
CA SER A 110 25.57 1.17 -3.41
C SER A 110 25.80 2.63 -3.78
N HIS A 111 24.71 3.40 -3.86
CA HIS A 111 24.74 4.85 -4.03
C HIS A 111 24.75 5.61 -2.69
N TRP A 112 25.31 6.82 -2.65
CA TRP A 112 25.28 7.68 -1.45
C TRP A 112 23.85 7.97 -0.94
N MET A 113 22.86 7.92 -1.85
CA MET A 113 21.44 8.04 -1.52
C MET A 113 20.92 6.87 -0.67
N GLU A 114 21.51 5.68 -0.80
CA GLU A 114 21.18 4.54 0.08
C GLU A 114 21.62 4.81 1.52
N GLY A 115 22.79 5.45 1.69
CA GLY A 115 23.25 5.91 3.00
C GLY A 115 22.27 6.89 3.64
N VAL A 116 21.73 7.83 2.86
CA VAL A 116 20.68 8.76 3.32
C VAL A 116 19.39 8.02 3.70
N MET A 117 18.98 7.03 2.91
CA MET A 117 17.80 6.21 3.21
C MET A 117 17.99 5.35 4.46
N LEU A 118 19.18 4.78 4.69
CA LEU A 118 19.47 4.03 5.90
C LEU A 118 19.38 4.93 7.14
N VAL A 119 19.94 6.14 7.08
CA VAL A 119 19.79 7.13 8.16
C VAL A 119 18.31 7.46 8.39
N ALA A 120 17.52 7.60 7.33
CA ALA A 120 16.07 7.82 7.45
C ALA A 120 15.36 6.62 8.13
N ILE A 121 15.70 5.38 7.76
CA ILE A 121 15.17 4.16 8.40
C ILE A 121 15.50 4.16 9.90
N TYR A 122 16.76 4.40 10.26
CA TYR A 122 17.17 4.47 11.67
C TYR A 122 16.45 5.59 12.43
N GLY A 123 16.27 6.75 11.80
CA GLY A 123 15.51 7.87 12.39
C GLY A 123 14.04 7.52 12.64
N ILE A 124 13.37 6.89 11.67
CA ILE A 124 11.98 6.45 11.80
C ILE A 124 11.85 5.42 12.93
N PHE A 125 12.76 4.44 13.01
CA PHE A 125 12.79 3.48 14.12
C PHE A 125 13.01 4.15 15.47
N ALA A 126 13.94 5.10 15.56
CA ALA A 126 14.22 5.82 16.80
C ALA A 126 13.01 6.65 17.27
N ILE A 127 12.32 7.33 16.35
CA ILE A 127 11.09 8.06 16.64
C ILE A 127 9.97 7.10 17.03
N GLY A 128 9.80 6.00 16.30
CA GLY A 128 8.79 4.98 16.61
C GLY A 128 8.96 4.37 18.01
N LEU A 129 10.20 4.11 18.43
CA LEU A 129 10.54 3.65 19.77
C LEU A 129 10.30 4.68 20.87
N PHE A 130 10.37 5.97 20.55
CA PHE A 130 10.14 7.05 21.52
C PHE A 130 8.64 7.25 21.84
N PHE A 131 7.75 6.90 20.92
CA PHE A 131 6.29 7.02 21.08
C PHE A 131 5.59 5.72 21.50
N LEU A 132 6.35 4.64 21.70
CA LEU A 132 5.88 3.33 22.18
C LEU A 132 6.20 3.18 23.67
#